data_AF-A0A183LTH5-F1
#
_entry.id   AF-A0A183LTH5-F1
#
_cell.length_a   1.000
_cell.length_b   1.000
_cell.length_c   1.000
_cell.angle_alpha   90.00
_cell.angle_beta   90.00
_cell.angle_gamma   90.00
#
_symmetry.space_group_name_H-M   'P 1'
#
loop_
_entity.id
_entity.type
_entity.pdbx_description
1 polymer ?
#
loop_
_entity_poly.entity_id
_entity_poly.type
_entity_poly.pdbx_seq_one_letter_code
_entity_poly.pdbx_strand_id
1 'polypeptide(L)'
;MGAQKLPFSNASQACKTYLQNISKVSINLVKLSNENEADAFVKLLSENAFKETIWIGANRSDAKQPFIWYMDGSTALFDYTDWSQGTQPGDCIGFSYTTQPISGTDKWTIVKTIDNKPCDIMRSFICEHKGLLAHSDLLYIFIPLCTNPPGGFNTTTMIIKPPIMAPRSIVQVQCAPGTLKDPITSSNRLSGFDVDLSLSENSYKCTGKRFNNNPNPEDPLKFQPQLFYSGYLLPTCSYVKCPLFPELLDNIENKPQVPVGSDSLIYDYGQNITLQCSRGYVSFQNPNSTLATMVCAHASTTFNLGLWDPENYQACIAVRCNETELDITIPKNAKLVTARNRITEQVFGLHQVNQFYSYGNVISIRCNPGYLFNDRTTEKQVSCELAPGSNTIGEYRGYSGTVLPLPTECQEATCLYEQAVIQPDYNMEPYFTVMKSNIDVMNLTKHSGVPYPRGTVIRYFCKDGYESIHQNSELNITCDPIGFCINN
;
A
#
# COMPACT_ATOMS: atom_id res chain seq x y z
N MET A 1 20.04 25.02 -33.05
CA MET A 1 21.43 24.92 -32.57
C MET A 1 21.96 23.55 -32.97
N GLY A 2 22.93 23.46 -33.87
CA GLY A 2 23.67 22.20 -34.05
C GLY A 2 24.70 22.11 -32.93
N ALA A 3 24.49 21.25 -31.94
CA ALA A 3 25.45 21.09 -30.86
C ALA A 3 26.75 20.47 -31.43
N GLN A 4 27.89 21.07 -31.09
CA GLN A 4 29.20 20.52 -31.44
C GLN A 4 29.31 19.11 -30.85
N LYS A 5 29.70 18.14 -31.68
CA LYS A 5 29.95 16.76 -31.25
C LYS A 5 31.44 16.51 -31.19
N LEU A 6 31.94 15.98 -30.08
CA LEU A 6 33.35 15.70 -29.86
C LEU A 6 33.52 14.34 -29.17
N PRO A 7 34.71 13.71 -29.28
CA PRO A 7 35.11 12.63 -28.38
C PRO A 7 35.15 13.14 -26.95
N PHE A 8 35.02 12.25 -25.98
CA PHE A 8 34.87 12.63 -24.57
C PHE A 8 36.02 13.52 -24.06
N SER A 9 37.28 13.17 -24.35
CA SER A 9 38.46 13.94 -23.91
C SER A 9 38.46 15.36 -24.48
N ASN A 10 38.12 15.51 -25.77
CA ASN A 10 38.05 16.80 -26.44
C ASN A 10 36.85 17.62 -25.94
N ALA A 11 35.71 16.99 -25.65
CA ALA A 11 34.55 17.64 -25.04
C ALA A 11 34.90 18.18 -23.65
N SER A 12 35.57 17.36 -22.81
CA SER A 12 36.05 17.79 -21.50
C SER A 12 37.03 18.96 -21.61
N GLN A 13 37.97 18.90 -22.56
CA GLN A 13 38.93 19.97 -22.74
C GLN A 13 38.27 21.26 -23.24
N ALA A 14 37.32 21.15 -24.18
CA ALA A 14 36.56 22.29 -24.69
C ALA A 14 35.79 23.01 -23.57
N CYS A 15 35.17 22.27 -22.65
CA CYS A 15 34.56 22.88 -21.46
C CYS A 15 35.59 23.56 -20.58
N LYS A 16 36.71 22.90 -20.30
CA LYS A 16 37.77 23.46 -19.43
C LYS A 16 38.35 24.75 -19.98
N THR A 17 38.55 24.86 -21.28
CA THR A 17 39.20 26.03 -21.90
C THR A 17 38.24 27.16 -22.24
N TYR A 18 36.93 26.92 -22.25
CA TYR A 18 35.93 27.86 -22.76
C TYR A 18 36.05 29.28 -22.16
N LEU A 19 36.22 29.39 -20.83
CA LEU A 19 36.37 30.69 -20.15
C LEU A 19 37.72 30.89 -19.45
N GLN A 20 38.75 30.08 -19.72
CA GLN A 20 40.05 30.17 -19.00
C GLN A 20 40.70 31.55 -19.05
N ASN A 21 40.50 32.31 -20.14
CA ASN A 21 41.07 33.63 -20.32
C ASN A 21 40.16 34.77 -19.83
N ILE A 22 38.91 34.45 -19.46
CA ILE A 22 37.84 35.42 -19.20
C ILE A 22 37.41 35.38 -17.73
N SER A 23 37.38 34.20 -17.13
CA SER A 23 36.91 33.96 -15.77
C SER A 23 37.82 32.99 -15.02
N LYS A 24 37.87 33.13 -13.69
CA LYS A 24 38.55 32.18 -12.80
C LYS A 24 37.66 30.98 -12.44
N VAL A 25 36.42 30.94 -12.94
CA VAL A 25 35.46 29.85 -12.68
C VAL A 25 35.90 28.58 -13.41
N SER A 26 35.87 27.45 -12.70
CA SER A 26 36.08 26.15 -13.32
C SER A 26 34.84 25.72 -14.10
N ILE A 27 35.05 25.35 -15.36
CA ILE A 27 34.01 24.84 -16.25
C ILE A 27 34.37 23.40 -16.60
N ASN A 28 33.43 22.49 -16.39
CA ASN A 28 33.62 21.06 -16.65
C ASN A 28 32.41 20.51 -17.40
N LEU A 29 32.48 19.25 -17.83
CA LEU A 29 31.28 18.54 -18.28
C LEU A 29 30.30 18.40 -17.11
N VAL A 30 29.00 18.39 -17.43
CA VAL A 30 27.93 18.35 -16.43
C VAL A 30 28.07 17.17 -15.46
N LYS A 31 27.81 17.43 -14.18
CA LYS A 31 27.71 16.43 -13.11
C LYS A 31 26.24 16.30 -12.70
N LEU A 32 25.74 15.06 -12.65
CA LEU A 32 24.37 14.75 -12.23
C LEU A 32 24.45 13.82 -11.02
N SER A 33 24.38 14.39 -9.82
CA SER A 33 24.66 13.68 -8.57
C SER A 33 23.41 13.13 -7.89
N ASN A 34 22.23 13.67 -8.23
CA ASN A 34 20.95 13.29 -7.61
C ASN A 34 19.78 13.48 -8.57
N GLU A 35 18.62 12.96 -8.19
CA GLU A 35 17.42 12.97 -9.02
C GLU A 35 16.94 14.39 -9.37
N ASN A 36 16.98 15.31 -8.42
CA ASN A 36 16.54 16.69 -8.62
C ASN A 36 17.42 17.42 -9.66
N GLU A 37 18.74 17.19 -9.63
CA GLU A 37 19.68 17.69 -10.64
C GLU A 37 19.35 17.10 -12.03
N ALA A 38 19.12 15.79 -12.10
CA ALA A 38 18.76 15.11 -13.34
C ALA A 38 17.43 15.61 -13.92
N ASP A 39 16.41 15.84 -13.08
CA ASP A 39 15.12 16.38 -13.51
C ASP A 39 15.21 17.81 -14.04
N ALA A 40 15.93 18.67 -13.32
CA ALA A 40 16.19 20.03 -13.77
C ALA A 40 16.93 20.03 -15.12
N PHE A 41 17.88 19.11 -15.28
CA PHE A 41 18.64 18.96 -16.51
C PHE A 41 17.77 18.45 -17.68
N VAL A 42 16.91 17.45 -17.47
CA VAL A 42 15.96 17.00 -18.51
C VAL A 42 14.96 18.08 -18.88
N LYS A 43 14.49 18.87 -17.92
CA LYS A 43 13.62 20.02 -18.19
C LYS A 43 14.32 21.02 -19.12
N LEU A 44 15.57 21.37 -18.83
CA LEU A 44 16.39 22.24 -19.68
C LEU A 44 16.53 21.67 -21.11
N LEU A 45 16.84 20.39 -21.24
CA LEU A 45 16.99 19.74 -22.55
C LEU A 45 15.67 19.73 -23.33
N SER A 46 14.55 19.42 -22.66
CA SER A 46 13.24 19.31 -23.30
C SER A 46 12.68 20.65 -23.74
N GLU A 47 12.85 21.72 -22.94
CA GLU A 47 12.49 23.10 -23.31
C GLU A 47 13.25 23.60 -24.56
N ASN A 48 14.45 23.06 -24.80
CA ASN A 48 15.26 23.37 -25.98
C ASN A 48 15.14 22.32 -27.10
N ALA A 49 14.16 21.41 -27.02
CA ALA A 49 13.92 20.33 -27.97
C ALA A 49 15.16 19.43 -28.23
N PHE A 50 16.02 19.28 -27.22
CA PHE A 50 17.24 18.48 -27.30
C PHE A 50 16.97 17.04 -26.83
N LYS A 51 17.13 16.04 -27.72
CA LYS A 51 16.82 14.61 -27.43
C LYS A 51 17.98 13.65 -27.68
N GLU A 52 19.18 14.15 -27.96
CA GLU A 52 20.34 13.28 -28.22
C GLU A 52 21.02 12.83 -26.91
N THR A 53 21.71 11.69 -26.96
CA THR A 53 22.64 11.29 -25.89
C THR A 53 23.82 12.27 -25.83
N ILE A 54 24.17 12.72 -24.62
CA ILE A 54 25.27 13.64 -24.38
C ILE A 54 26.35 13.04 -23.48
N TRP A 55 27.55 13.63 -23.54
CA TRP A 55 28.59 13.38 -22.55
C TRP A 55 28.28 14.05 -21.21
N ILE A 56 28.43 13.29 -20.12
CA ILE A 56 28.50 13.81 -18.76
C ILE A 56 29.89 13.55 -18.17
N GLY A 57 30.31 14.31 -17.15
CA GLY A 57 31.70 14.37 -16.68
C GLY A 57 32.23 13.17 -15.91
N ALA A 58 31.73 11.96 -16.15
CA ALA A 58 32.16 10.72 -15.51
C ALA A 58 32.88 9.78 -16.50
N ASN A 59 34.06 9.31 -16.12
CA ASN A 59 34.80 8.28 -16.84
C ASN A 59 35.54 7.33 -15.88
N ARG A 60 36.10 6.24 -16.40
CA ARG A 60 37.03 5.37 -15.69
C ARG A 60 38.28 5.15 -16.52
N SER A 61 39.36 4.70 -15.89
CA SER A 61 40.60 4.34 -16.61
C SER A 61 40.51 2.96 -17.26
N ASP A 62 39.79 2.02 -16.63
CA ASP A 62 39.58 0.67 -17.12
C ASP A 62 38.29 0.05 -16.54
N ALA A 63 37.86 -1.08 -17.10
CA ALA A 63 36.62 -1.76 -16.74
C ALA A 63 36.51 -2.23 -15.27
N LYS A 64 37.63 -2.36 -14.55
CA LYS A 64 37.68 -2.80 -13.15
C LYS A 64 37.68 -1.62 -12.18
N GLN A 65 37.92 -0.41 -12.67
CA GLN A 65 37.90 0.80 -11.86
C GLN A 65 36.50 1.41 -11.80
N PRO A 66 36.15 2.07 -10.68
CA PRO A 66 34.90 2.81 -10.61
C PRO A 66 34.92 3.98 -11.59
N PHE A 67 33.74 4.41 -12.03
CA PHE A 67 33.59 5.70 -12.68
C PHE A 67 33.85 6.81 -11.68
N ILE A 68 34.58 7.84 -12.12
CA ILE A 68 35.00 8.97 -11.30
C ILE A 68 34.56 10.26 -11.99
N TRP A 69 34.06 11.20 -11.20
CA TRP A 69 33.74 12.54 -11.65
C TRP A 69 35.01 13.36 -11.90
N TYR A 70 35.15 13.91 -13.10
CA TYR A 70 36.29 14.77 -13.47
C TYR A 70 36.45 16.01 -12.59
N MET A 71 35.36 16.48 -11.99
CA MET A 71 35.32 17.74 -11.26
C MET A 71 35.97 17.63 -9.87
N ASP A 72 35.73 16.53 -9.16
CA ASP A 72 36.11 16.40 -7.74
C ASP A 72 36.78 15.06 -7.40
N GLY A 73 36.94 14.15 -8.36
CA GLY A 73 37.56 12.85 -8.13
C GLY A 73 36.69 11.88 -7.32
N SER A 74 35.43 12.22 -7.05
CA SER A 74 34.51 11.33 -6.33
C SER A 74 33.97 10.24 -7.25
N THR A 75 33.61 9.09 -6.67
CA THR A 75 32.98 7.99 -7.41
C THR A 75 31.61 8.43 -7.95
N ALA A 76 31.34 8.11 -9.22
CA ALA A 76 30.07 8.37 -9.87
C ALA A 76 29.04 7.30 -9.49
N LEU A 77 27.99 7.73 -8.79
CA LEU A 77 26.84 6.94 -8.39
C LEU A 77 25.57 7.58 -8.96
N PHE A 78 24.67 6.76 -9.47
CA PHE A 78 23.44 7.18 -10.15
C PHE A 78 22.23 6.50 -9.52
N ASP A 79 22.10 6.57 -8.19
CA ASP A 79 21.09 5.84 -7.41
C ASP A 79 19.63 6.24 -7.72
N TYR A 80 19.46 7.29 -8.52
CA TYR A 80 18.16 7.79 -9.00
C TYR A 80 17.70 7.17 -10.33
N THR A 81 18.47 6.27 -10.92
CA THR A 81 18.09 5.55 -12.14
C THR A 81 18.69 4.16 -12.17
N ASP A 82 17.94 3.20 -12.71
CA ASP A 82 18.50 1.90 -13.02
C ASP A 82 19.55 2.05 -14.12
N TRP A 83 20.77 1.62 -13.85
CA TRP A 83 21.87 1.63 -14.81
C TRP A 83 22.75 0.41 -14.59
N SER A 84 23.59 0.10 -15.58
CA SER A 84 24.37 -1.13 -15.59
C SER A 84 25.49 -1.20 -14.53
N GLN A 85 25.64 -0.17 -13.68
CA GLN A 85 26.74 -0.01 -12.71
C GLN A 85 28.13 -0.21 -13.33
N GLY A 86 28.26 0.10 -14.63
CA GLY A 86 29.51 -0.05 -15.35
C GLY A 86 29.82 -1.45 -15.89
N THR A 87 28.87 -2.40 -15.84
CA THR A 87 29.05 -3.76 -16.40
C THR A 87 29.08 -3.79 -17.93
N GLN A 88 28.54 -2.76 -18.59
CA GLN A 88 28.58 -2.64 -20.04
C GLN A 88 29.95 -2.13 -20.55
N PRO A 89 30.33 -2.50 -21.80
CA PRO A 89 31.58 -2.03 -22.40
C PRO A 89 31.59 -0.52 -22.62
N GLY A 90 32.76 0.09 -22.43
CA GLY A 90 32.96 1.53 -22.54
C GLY A 90 33.32 2.17 -21.19
N ASP A 91 34.17 3.19 -21.27
CA ASP A 91 34.80 3.83 -20.11
C ASP A 91 34.36 5.29 -19.90
N CYS A 92 33.37 5.73 -20.68
CA CYS A 92 32.75 7.05 -20.57
C CYS A 92 31.23 6.92 -20.43
N ILE A 93 30.58 7.89 -19.79
CA ILE A 93 29.14 7.85 -19.53
C ILE A 93 28.35 8.78 -20.46
N GLY A 94 27.35 8.22 -21.12
CA GLY A 94 26.33 8.96 -21.87
C GLY A 94 25.04 9.11 -21.07
N PHE A 95 24.44 10.30 -21.14
CA PHE A 95 23.12 10.59 -20.57
C PHE A 95 22.08 10.87 -21.67
N SER A 96 20.88 10.33 -21.53
CA SER A 96 19.73 10.64 -22.39
C SER A 96 18.41 10.51 -21.62
N TYR A 97 17.32 11.02 -22.20
CA TYR A 97 15.98 10.81 -21.67
C TYR A 97 14.99 10.47 -22.79
N THR A 98 13.95 9.74 -22.44
CA THR A 98 12.82 9.42 -23.32
C THR A 98 11.50 9.65 -22.60
N THR A 99 10.41 9.78 -23.36
CA THR A 99 9.05 9.89 -22.81
C THR A 99 8.29 8.61 -23.10
N GLN A 100 7.74 7.97 -22.07
CA GLN A 100 6.97 6.73 -22.18
C GLN A 100 5.54 6.93 -21.64
N PRO A 101 4.52 6.32 -22.25
CA PRO A 101 3.16 6.36 -21.73
C PRO A 101 3.05 5.51 -20.44
N ILE A 102 2.32 5.99 -19.45
CA ILE A 102 2.02 5.23 -18.23
C ILE A 102 0.79 4.35 -18.51
N SER A 103 1.01 3.03 -18.55
CA SER A 103 -0.04 2.04 -18.82
C SER A 103 -1.30 2.26 -18.00
N GLY A 104 -2.45 2.35 -18.67
CA GLY A 104 -3.75 2.58 -18.01
C GLY A 104 -4.07 4.05 -17.72
N THR A 105 -3.26 5.00 -18.19
CA THR A 105 -3.52 6.44 -18.03
C THR A 105 -3.17 7.23 -19.31
N ASP A 106 -3.73 8.42 -19.46
CA ASP A 106 -3.34 9.38 -20.52
C ASP A 106 -2.05 10.16 -20.19
N LYS A 107 -1.33 9.75 -19.14
CA LYS A 107 -0.14 10.44 -18.64
C LYS A 107 1.13 9.85 -19.25
N TRP A 108 2.13 10.72 -19.40
CA TRP A 108 3.47 10.36 -19.86
C TRP A 108 4.45 10.49 -18.71
N THR A 109 5.42 9.59 -18.65
CA THR A 109 6.55 9.64 -17.74
C THR A 109 7.84 9.89 -18.51
N ILE A 110 8.81 10.49 -17.83
CA ILE A 110 10.16 10.70 -18.34
C ILE A 110 11.04 9.58 -17.80
N VAL A 111 11.68 8.84 -18.72
CA VAL A 111 12.67 7.82 -18.37
C VAL A 111 14.06 8.35 -18.68
N LYS A 112 14.89 8.43 -17.64
CA LYS A 112 16.31 8.81 -17.72
C LYS A 112 17.13 7.58 -18.05
N THR A 113 18.21 7.72 -18.81
CA THR A 113 19.08 6.60 -19.18
C THR A 113 20.54 7.02 -19.03
N ILE A 114 21.29 6.20 -18.28
CA ILE A 114 22.73 6.30 -18.07
C ILE A 114 23.37 5.05 -18.68
N ASP A 115 24.23 5.25 -19.67
CA ASP A 115 24.87 4.15 -20.40
C ASP A 115 26.39 4.31 -20.47
N ASN A 116 27.08 3.18 -20.43
CA ASN A 116 28.48 3.08 -20.81
C ASN A 116 28.62 3.27 -22.32
N LYS A 117 29.59 4.09 -22.74
CA LYS A 117 29.93 4.31 -24.14
C LYS A 117 31.45 4.33 -24.32
N PRO A 118 31.96 3.89 -25.49
CA PRO A 118 33.36 4.07 -25.83
C PRO A 118 33.70 5.57 -25.90
N CYS A 119 34.80 6.00 -25.30
CA CYS A 119 35.14 7.42 -25.16
C CYS A 119 35.41 8.15 -26.49
N ASP A 120 35.73 7.40 -27.55
CA ASP A 120 36.10 7.94 -28.85
C ASP A 120 34.88 8.31 -29.73
N ILE A 121 33.67 7.93 -29.32
CA ILE A 121 32.48 8.26 -30.12
C ILE A 121 32.16 9.76 -30.05
N MET A 122 31.64 10.29 -31.15
CA MET A 122 31.24 11.70 -31.22
C MET A 122 29.88 11.89 -30.54
N ARG A 123 29.84 12.68 -29.46
CA ARG A 123 28.57 13.09 -28.82
C ARG A 123 28.55 14.57 -28.54
N SER A 124 27.33 15.08 -28.47
CA SER A 124 27.04 16.42 -27.96
C SER A 124 27.42 16.48 -26.48
N PHE A 125 27.74 17.66 -25.98
CA PHE A 125 28.14 17.84 -24.59
C PHE A 125 27.62 19.17 -24.05
N ILE A 126 27.44 19.23 -22.75
CA ILE A 126 27.04 20.44 -22.04
C ILE A 126 28.06 20.71 -20.95
N CYS A 127 28.54 21.94 -20.94
CA CYS A 127 29.47 22.42 -19.93
C CYS A 127 28.68 23.03 -18.77
N GLU A 128 29.06 22.67 -17.55
CA GLU A 128 28.59 23.30 -16.34
C GLU A 128 29.69 24.12 -15.71
N HIS A 129 29.29 25.19 -15.04
CA HIS A 129 30.14 25.95 -14.14
C HIS A 129 29.64 25.72 -12.70
N LYS A 130 30.52 25.34 -11.79
CA LYS A 130 30.17 25.18 -10.37
C LYS A 130 31.09 26.03 -9.52
N GLY A 131 30.54 26.71 -8.51
CA GLY A 131 31.35 27.36 -7.49
C GLY A 131 32.08 26.28 -6.69
N LEU A 132 33.40 26.36 -6.61
CA LEU A 132 34.22 25.43 -5.84
C LEU A 132 34.17 25.80 -4.35
N LEU A 133 33.73 24.87 -3.51
CA LEU A 133 34.07 24.83 -2.09
C LEU A 133 35.34 23.99 -1.95
N ALA A 134 36.51 24.64 -1.95
CA ALA A 134 37.74 23.98 -1.53
C ALA A 134 37.92 24.23 -0.03
N HIS A 135 37.96 23.15 0.75
CA HIS A 135 38.51 23.19 2.11
C HIS A 135 40.00 23.55 2.03
N SER A 136 40.43 24.41 2.96
CA SER A 136 41.78 24.97 3.16
C SER A 136 42.26 26.04 2.14
N ASP A 137 42.20 27.29 2.60
CA ASP A 137 43.11 28.41 2.32
C ASP A 137 43.31 28.98 0.90
N LEU A 138 42.40 28.81 -0.06
CA LEU A 138 42.45 29.59 -1.32
C LEU A 138 41.06 30.05 -1.81
N LEU A 139 40.85 31.37 -1.77
CA LEU A 139 39.89 32.21 -2.50
C LEU A 139 38.59 31.56 -3.02
N TYR A 140 37.48 31.80 -2.33
CA TYR A 140 36.13 31.42 -2.75
C TYR A 140 35.72 32.09 -4.08
N ILE A 141 35.46 31.29 -5.11
CA ILE A 141 34.90 31.77 -6.37
C ILE A 141 33.44 31.27 -6.45
N PHE A 142 32.51 32.09 -5.95
CA PHE A 142 31.08 31.82 -6.07
C PHE A 142 30.48 32.57 -7.25
N ILE A 143 29.72 31.85 -8.06
CA ILE A 143 28.82 32.47 -9.04
C ILE A 143 27.66 33.07 -8.24
N PRO A 144 27.35 34.37 -8.39
CA PRO A 144 26.29 35.00 -7.63
C PRO A 144 24.93 34.33 -7.86
N LEU A 145 24.35 33.77 -6.80
CA LEU A 145 23.00 33.21 -6.78
C LEU A 145 22.02 34.22 -6.17
N CYS A 146 20.72 34.05 -6.43
CA CYS A 146 19.75 34.76 -5.61
C CYS A 146 19.79 34.21 -4.18
N THR A 147 19.77 35.11 -3.20
CA THR A 147 19.71 34.77 -1.78
C THR A 147 18.26 34.71 -1.29
N ASN A 148 18.08 34.20 -0.06
CA ASN A 148 16.79 33.85 0.53
C ASN A 148 15.67 34.85 0.21
N PRO A 149 14.46 34.35 -0.11
CA PRO A 149 13.35 35.21 -0.46
C PRO A 149 12.99 36.16 0.69
N PRO A 150 12.71 37.45 0.40
CA PRO A 150 12.17 38.36 1.40
C PRO A 150 10.80 37.84 1.87
N GLY A 151 10.48 38.06 3.15
CA GLY A 151 9.17 37.70 3.71
C GLY A 151 9.13 36.50 4.67
N GLY A 152 10.21 36.23 5.41
CA GLY A 152 10.16 35.32 6.56
C GLY A 152 10.45 33.85 6.27
N PHE A 153 11.23 33.55 5.21
CA PHE A 153 11.68 32.19 4.93
C PHE A 153 12.46 31.61 6.11
N ASN A 154 12.01 30.46 6.61
CA ASN A 154 12.66 29.74 7.69
C ASN A 154 13.24 28.42 7.18
N THR A 155 14.56 28.30 7.19
CA THR A 155 15.28 27.10 6.73
C THR A 155 14.98 25.84 7.55
N THR A 156 14.40 25.96 8.75
CA THR A 156 14.05 24.79 9.58
C THR A 156 12.65 24.24 9.29
N THR A 157 11.74 25.08 8.78
CA THR A 157 10.34 24.68 8.52
C THR A 157 9.94 24.79 7.05
N MET A 158 10.83 25.30 6.19
CA MET A 158 10.60 25.47 4.77
C MET A 158 11.76 24.97 3.94
N ILE A 159 11.43 24.51 2.72
CA ILE A 159 12.37 24.10 1.70
C ILE A 159 12.08 24.82 0.39
N ILE A 160 13.13 24.99 -0.41
CA ILE A 160 13.04 25.57 -1.75
C ILE A 160 13.14 24.42 -2.76
N LYS A 161 12.27 24.40 -3.75
CA LYS A 161 12.28 23.44 -4.85
C LYS A 161 12.34 24.16 -6.21
N PRO A 162 13.38 23.93 -7.03
CA PRO A 162 14.63 23.21 -6.72
C PRO A 162 15.46 23.92 -5.62
N PRO A 163 16.37 23.21 -4.92
CA PRO A 163 17.08 23.73 -3.74
C PRO A 163 18.05 24.88 -4.02
N ILE A 164 18.34 25.16 -5.30
CA ILE A 164 19.26 26.20 -5.74
C ILE A 164 18.51 27.26 -6.53
N MET A 165 18.55 28.52 -6.07
CA MET A 165 18.01 29.68 -6.77
C MET A 165 19.03 30.25 -7.77
N ALA A 166 19.29 29.49 -8.84
CA ALA A 166 20.18 29.93 -9.90
C ALA A 166 19.52 31.00 -10.78
N PRO A 167 20.29 31.93 -11.38
CA PRO A 167 19.76 32.83 -12.39
C PRO A 167 18.99 32.12 -13.50
N ARG A 168 17.88 32.72 -13.94
CA ARG A 168 16.91 32.20 -14.92
C ARG A 168 16.14 30.96 -14.44
N SER A 169 16.04 30.74 -13.13
CA SER A 169 15.21 29.69 -12.55
C SER A 169 13.95 30.27 -11.89
N ILE A 170 12.92 29.44 -11.84
CA ILE A 170 11.76 29.63 -10.97
C ILE A 170 11.84 28.54 -9.90
N VAL A 171 11.75 28.95 -8.64
CA VAL A 171 11.70 28.06 -7.50
C VAL A 171 10.39 28.25 -6.74
N GLN A 172 10.00 27.23 -5.99
CA GLN A 172 8.84 27.26 -5.09
C GLN A 172 9.29 27.03 -3.66
N VAL A 173 8.73 27.81 -2.74
CA VAL A 173 8.84 27.55 -1.30
C VAL A 173 7.71 26.63 -0.88
N GLN A 174 8.07 25.55 -0.20
CA GLN A 174 7.15 24.56 0.35
C GLN A 174 7.50 24.32 1.82
N CYS A 175 6.55 23.88 2.63
CA CYS A 175 6.86 23.43 3.99
C CYS A 175 7.77 22.20 3.94
N ALA A 176 8.73 22.14 4.85
CA ALA A 176 9.65 21.02 4.98
C ALA A 176 8.89 19.74 5.42
N PRO A 177 9.44 18.53 5.15
CA PRO A 177 8.87 17.30 5.70
C PRO A 177 8.67 17.41 7.23
N GLY A 178 7.50 16.99 7.72
CA GLY A 178 7.14 17.12 9.14
C GLY A 178 6.62 18.50 9.55
N THR A 179 6.38 19.40 8.58
CA THR A 179 5.76 20.71 8.82
C THR A 179 4.60 20.97 7.88
N LEU A 180 3.65 21.80 8.32
CA LEU A 180 2.38 22.08 7.67
C LEU A 180 2.16 23.57 7.48
N LYS A 181 1.56 23.95 6.35
CA LYS A 181 1.15 25.33 6.09
C LYS A 181 0.03 25.70 7.06
N ASP A 182 0.23 26.77 7.82
CA ASP A 182 -0.82 27.29 8.69
C ASP A 182 -2.01 27.76 7.83
N PRO A 183 -3.26 27.47 8.25
CA PRO A 183 -4.45 27.86 7.49
C PRO A 183 -4.65 29.38 7.41
N ILE A 184 -3.97 30.15 8.26
CA ILE A 184 -4.06 31.61 8.34
C ILE A 184 -2.91 32.22 7.54
N THR A 185 -2.97 32.13 6.21
CA THR A 185 -2.11 32.95 5.37
C THR A 185 -2.92 34.06 4.75
N SER A 186 -2.55 35.31 5.05
CA SER A 186 -3.17 36.48 4.44
C SER A 186 -3.08 36.38 2.92
N SER A 187 -4.23 36.40 2.24
CA SER A 187 -4.34 36.35 0.78
C SER A 187 -4.00 37.67 0.09
N ASN A 188 -3.50 38.65 0.84
CA ASN A 188 -3.20 39.97 0.31
C ASN A 188 -1.93 39.92 -0.54
N ARG A 189 -2.11 40.12 -1.85
CA ARG A 189 -1.02 40.22 -2.81
C ARG A 189 -0.41 41.62 -2.74
N LEU A 190 0.85 41.69 -2.32
CA LEU A 190 1.65 42.90 -2.31
C LEU A 190 1.99 43.35 -3.73
N SER A 191 2.23 44.64 -3.90
CA SER A 191 2.72 45.26 -5.13
C SER A 191 4.07 45.94 -4.86
N GLY A 192 4.96 45.97 -5.86
CA GLY A 192 6.28 46.56 -5.73
C GLY A 192 7.17 46.28 -6.94
N PHE A 193 8.36 46.91 -6.97
CA PHE A 193 9.32 46.76 -8.07
C PHE A 193 9.87 45.34 -8.23
N ASP A 194 9.89 44.55 -7.14
CA ASP A 194 10.38 43.17 -7.13
C ASP A 194 9.23 42.14 -7.19
N VAL A 195 8.00 42.58 -7.52
CA VAL A 195 6.83 41.70 -7.68
C VAL A 195 6.63 41.33 -9.15
N ASP A 196 6.63 40.03 -9.46
CA ASP A 196 6.27 39.50 -10.78
C ASP A 196 4.89 38.83 -10.69
N LEU A 197 3.87 39.51 -11.25
CA LEU A 197 2.49 39.06 -11.17
C LEU A 197 2.19 37.79 -11.99
N SER A 198 3.11 37.37 -12.86
CA SER A 198 2.97 36.12 -13.63
C SER A 198 3.28 34.86 -12.80
N LEU A 199 3.91 35.01 -11.63
CA LEU A 199 4.27 33.90 -10.75
C LEU A 199 3.07 33.44 -9.93
N SER A 200 2.97 32.13 -9.72
CA SER A 200 2.00 31.53 -8.79
C SER A 200 2.41 31.76 -7.33
N GLU A 201 1.49 31.53 -6.40
CA GLU A 201 1.74 31.63 -4.96
C GLU A 201 3.00 30.86 -4.56
N ASN A 202 3.78 31.41 -3.62
CA ASN A 202 5.04 30.83 -3.11
C ASN A 202 6.14 30.60 -4.16
N SER A 203 5.97 31.14 -5.37
CA SER A 203 6.97 31.06 -6.43
C SER A 203 7.84 32.31 -6.48
N TYR A 204 9.13 32.06 -6.71
CA TYR A 204 10.19 33.05 -6.80
C TYR A 204 10.96 32.85 -8.09
N LYS A 205 11.27 33.95 -8.76
CA LYS A 205 12.03 33.95 -10.00
C LYS A 205 13.36 34.62 -9.76
N CYS A 206 14.42 33.84 -9.86
CA CYS A 206 15.76 34.37 -9.87
C CYS A 206 16.12 34.77 -11.29
N THR A 207 16.37 36.05 -11.53
CA THR A 207 16.89 36.57 -12.79
C THR A 207 18.03 37.52 -12.48
N GLY A 208 18.40 38.40 -13.40
CA GLY A 208 19.43 39.39 -13.17
C GLY A 208 19.92 40.00 -14.47
N LYS A 209 20.88 40.90 -14.35
CA LYS A 209 21.53 41.53 -15.49
C LYS A 209 23.05 41.34 -15.37
N ARG A 210 23.71 41.21 -16.51
CA ARG A 210 25.17 41.32 -16.57
C ARG A 210 25.54 42.80 -16.45
N PHE A 211 26.66 43.10 -15.81
CA PHE A 211 27.18 44.47 -15.80
C PHE A 211 27.52 44.91 -17.24
N ASN A 212 26.75 45.85 -17.79
CA ASN A 212 26.87 46.30 -19.19
C ASN A 212 28.20 47.04 -19.49
N ASN A 213 28.93 47.52 -18.49
CA ASN A 213 30.15 48.32 -18.66
C ASN A 213 31.45 47.54 -18.41
N ASN A 214 31.44 46.21 -18.56
CA ASN A 214 32.60 45.38 -18.26
C ASN A 214 33.27 44.87 -19.56
N PRO A 215 34.62 44.95 -19.69
CA PRO A 215 35.35 44.36 -20.82
C PRO A 215 35.10 42.86 -21.05
N ASN A 216 34.67 42.11 -20.03
CA ASN A 216 34.42 40.66 -20.10
C ASN A 216 32.94 40.33 -19.83
N PRO A 217 32.01 40.60 -20.76
CA PRO A 217 30.59 40.33 -20.55
C PRO A 217 30.26 38.84 -20.39
N GLU A 218 31.13 37.94 -20.85
CA GLU A 218 30.94 36.49 -20.76
C GLU A 218 31.24 35.92 -19.36
N ASP A 219 31.98 36.64 -18.50
CA ASP A 219 32.37 36.18 -17.16
C ASP A 219 31.13 35.93 -16.26
N PRO A 220 30.88 34.68 -15.81
CA PRO A 220 29.74 34.35 -14.95
C PRO A 220 29.76 35.07 -13.59
N LEU A 221 30.94 35.47 -13.11
CA LEU A 221 31.09 36.20 -11.84
C LEU A 221 30.54 37.64 -11.90
N LYS A 222 30.22 38.12 -13.11
CA LYS A 222 29.75 39.49 -13.35
C LYS A 222 28.25 39.56 -13.59
N PHE A 223 27.55 38.45 -13.31
CA PHE A 223 26.11 38.42 -13.28
C PHE A 223 25.60 38.98 -11.95
N GLN A 224 24.71 39.97 -11.98
CA GLN A 224 24.06 40.51 -10.78
C GLN A 224 22.66 39.87 -10.66
N PRO A 225 22.46 38.94 -9.72
CA PRO A 225 21.18 38.29 -9.51
C PRO A 225 20.18 39.26 -8.89
N GLN A 226 18.92 39.14 -9.30
CA GLN A 226 17.77 39.86 -8.77
C GLN A 226 16.63 38.86 -8.60
N LEU A 227 16.02 38.88 -7.43
CA LEU A 227 14.93 37.98 -7.07
C LEU A 227 13.59 38.71 -7.22
N PHE A 228 12.67 38.09 -7.95
CA PHE A 228 11.28 38.51 -8.04
C PHE A 228 10.38 37.49 -7.35
N TYR A 229 9.27 37.92 -6.79
CA TYR A 229 8.32 37.05 -6.12
C TYR A 229 6.88 37.33 -6.55
N SER A 230 5.98 36.40 -6.29
CA SER A 230 4.59 36.47 -6.77
C SER A 230 3.72 37.56 -6.13
N GLY A 231 4.24 38.28 -5.13
CA GLY A 231 3.51 39.27 -4.34
C GLY A 231 2.84 38.68 -3.10
N TYR A 232 2.76 37.36 -2.96
CA TYR A 232 2.22 36.74 -1.75
C TYR A 232 3.29 36.64 -0.65
N LEU A 233 2.88 36.88 0.60
CA LEU A 233 3.70 36.57 1.76
C LEU A 233 3.85 35.06 1.90
N LEU A 234 5.00 34.62 2.42
CA LEU A 234 5.22 33.20 2.65
C LEU A 234 4.24 32.67 3.69
N PRO A 235 3.72 31.44 3.49
CA PRO A 235 3.00 30.75 4.53
C PRO A 235 3.89 30.53 5.74
N THR A 236 3.34 30.68 6.94
CA THR A 236 3.99 30.12 8.12
C THR A 236 3.83 28.60 8.10
N CYS A 237 4.93 27.89 8.32
CA CYS A 237 4.95 26.44 8.41
C CYS A 237 5.19 26.02 9.86
N SER A 238 4.25 25.27 10.44
CA SER A 238 4.29 24.78 11.82
C SER A 238 4.60 23.28 11.85
N TYR A 239 5.22 22.79 12.92
CA TYR A 239 5.49 21.36 13.08
C TYR A 239 4.21 20.54 13.16
N VAL A 240 4.21 19.38 12.49
CA VAL A 240 3.14 18.40 12.57
C VAL A 240 3.04 17.88 14.01
N LYS A 241 1.82 17.85 14.52
CA LYS A 241 1.49 17.31 15.83
C LYS A 241 0.37 16.28 15.70
N CYS A 242 0.51 15.14 16.37
CA CYS A 242 -0.48 14.08 16.37
C CYS A 242 -1.16 14.03 17.74
N PRO A 243 -2.47 14.36 17.83
CA PRO A 243 -3.23 14.13 19.04
C PRO A 243 -3.49 12.62 19.18
N LEU A 244 -3.17 12.07 20.34
CA LEU A 244 -3.54 10.73 20.76
C LEU A 244 -4.67 10.83 21.77
N PHE A 245 -5.77 10.15 21.49
CA PHE A 245 -6.92 10.04 22.38
C PHE A 245 -6.94 8.60 22.92
N PRO A 246 -6.46 8.35 24.17
CA PRO A 246 -6.39 6.98 24.70
C PRO A 246 -7.73 6.26 24.79
N GLU A 247 -8.83 7.00 24.83
CA GLU A 247 -10.19 6.43 24.80
C GLU A 247 -10.49 5.70 23.48
N LEU A 248 -9.94 6.19 22.36
CA LEU A 248 -10.11 5.62 21.02
C LEU A 248 -9.15 4.46 20.72
N LEU A 249 -8.26 4.13 21.65
CA LEU A 249 -7.35 2.99 21.52
C LEU A 249 -8.10 1.71 21.88
N ASP A 250 -8.49 0.94 20.88
CA ASP A 250 -9.14 -0.35 21.10
C ASP A 250 -8.12 -1.48 21.23
N ASN A 251 -8.48 -2.51 22.01
CA ASN A 251 -7.70 -3.74 22.15
C ASN A 251 -6.26 -3.54 22.67
N ILE A 252 -6.08 -2.58 23.58
CA ILE A 252 -4.80 -2.24 24.22
C ILE A 252 -4.91 -2.34 25.74
N GLU A 253 -3.95 -3.01 26.36
CA GLU A 253 -3.86 -3.22 27.82
C GLU A 253 -3.29 -2.00 28.54
N ASN A 254 -2.25 -1.40 28.00
CA ASN A 254 -1.50 -0.31 28.65
C ASN A 254 -1.86 1.07 28.07
N LYS A 255 -3.15 1.41 28.05
CA LYS A 255 -3.61 2.72 27.55
C LYS A 255 -2.86 3.87 28.25
N PRO A 256 -2.23 4.79 27.51
CA PRO A 256 -1.56 5.95 28.08
C PRO A 256 -2.52 6.78 28.94
N GLN A 257 -2.03 7.32 30.06
CA GLN A 257 -2.82 8.18 30.94
C GLN A 257 -2.75 9.63 30.45
N VAL A 258 -3.89 10.29 30.33
CA VAL A 258 -3.97 11.73 30.03
C VAL A 258 -3.77 12.56 31.31
N PRO A 259 -3.07 13.72 31.23
CA PRO A 259 -2.99 14.65 32.35
C PRO A 259 -4.38 15.17 32.77
N VAL A 260 -4.54 15.46 34.06
CA VAL A 260 -5.79 16.01 34.60
C VAL A 260 -6.14 17.32 33.89
N GLY A 261 -7.32 17.37 33.26
CA GLY A 261 -7.81 18.53 32.51
C GLY A 261 -7.46 18.55 31.01
N SER A 262 -6.90 17.46 30.48
CA SER A 262 -6.70 17.26 29.04
C SER A 262 -7.41 16.00 28.55
N ASP A 263 -7.98 16.05 27.34
CA ASP A 263 -8.62 14.90 26.69
C ASP A 263 -7.66 14.12 25.77
N SER A 264 -6.43 14.64 25.57
CA SER A 264 -5.45 14.05 24.65
C SER A 264 -4.00 14.25 25.07
N LEU A 265 -3.13 13.42 24.50
CA LEU A 265 -1.67 13.57 24.53
C LEU A 265 -1.22 14.08 23.16
N ILE A 266 -0.32 15.06 23.13
CA ILE A 266 0.18 15.63 21.87
C ILE A 266 1.62 15.17 21.65
N TYR A 267 1.84 14.54 20.49
CA TYR A 267 3.15 14.06 20.07
C TYR A 267 3.65 14.85 18.86
N ASP A 268 4.96 15.07 18.82
CA ASP A 268 5.63 15.71 17.69
C ASP A 268 5.88 14.70 16.56
N TYR A 269 6.01 15.21 15.34
CA TYR A 269 6.35 14.41 14.16
C TYR A 269 7.56 13.50 14.37
N GLY A 270 7.43 12.24 13.95
CA GLY A 270 8.47 11.22 14.07
C GLY A 270 8.60 10.60 15.46
N GLN A 271 7.90 11.12 16.48
CA GLN A 271 7.80 10.43 17.76
C GLN A 271 6.99 9.14 17.59
N ASN A 272 7.36 8.12 18.37
CA ASN A 272 6.68 6.85 18.39
C ASN A 272 6.20 6.50 19.81
N ILE A 273 5.18 5.66 19.86
CA ILE A 273 4.66 5.08 21.09
C ILE A 273 4.60 3.57 20.94
N THR A 274 4.87 2.86 22.03
CA THR A 274 4.76 1.41 22.09
C THR A 274 3.58 1.02 22.97
N LEU A 275 2.69 0.20 22.42
CA LEU A 275 1.45 -0.24 23.02
C LEU A 275 1.46 -1.76 23.13
N GLN A 276 0.96 -2.27 24.24
CA GLN A 276 0.75 -3.69 24.52
C GLN A 276 -0.68 -4.03 24.11
N CYS A 277 -0.82 -4.84 23.06
CA CYS A 277 -2.11 -5.34 22.61
C CYS A 277 -2.71 -6.27 23.67
N SER A 278 -4.04 -6.18 23.82
CA SER A 278 -4.81 -7.06 24.69
C SER A 278 -4.75 -8.51 24.22
N ARG A 279 -4.97 -9.44 25.14
CA ARG A 279 -5.09 -10.87 24.83
C ARG A 279 -5.99 -11.13 23.61
N GLY A 280 -5.44 -11.86 22.62
CA GLY A 280 -6.13 -12.17 21.38
C GLY A 280 -5.89 -11.17 20.25
N TYR A 281 -5.06 -10.15 20.48
CA TYR A 281 -4.69 -9.13 19.52
C TYR A 281 -3.17 -9.01 19.40
N VAL A 282 -2.71 -8.66 18.22
CA VAL A 282 -1.30 -8.52 17.83
C VAL A 282 -1.09 -7.26 17.02
N SER A 283 0.17 -6.84 16.89
CA SER A 283 0.55 -5.66 16.11
C SER A 283 0.17 -5.83 14.64
N PHE A 284 -0.47 -4.81 14.07
CA PHE A 284 -0.75 -4.77 12.64
C PHE A 284 0.51 -4.84 11.77
N GLN A 285 1.59 -4.19 12.22
CA GLN A 285 2.87 -4.18 11.52
C GLN A 285 3.61 -5.52 11.66
N ASN A 286 3.38 -6.25 12.76
CA ASN A 286 4.01 -7.54 13.02
C ASN A 286 3.07 -8.50 13.76
N PRO A 287 2.35 -9.38 13.03
CA PRO A 287 1.40 -10.33 13.61
C PRO A 287 2.01 -11.32 14.62
N ASN A 288 3.34 -11.44 14.68
CA ASN A 288 4.05 -12.31 15.64
C ASN A 288 4.38 -11.60 16.96
N SER A 289 3.95 -10.35 17.14
CA SER A 289 4.25 -9.53 18.32
C SER A 289 2.97 -8.99 18.95
N THR A 290 2.89 -9.02 20.29
CA THR A 290 1.86 -8.30 21.05
C THR A 290 2.21 -6.83 21.29
N LEU A 291 3.43 -6.42 20.95
CA LEU A 291 3.86 -5.03 21.01
C LEU A 291 3.60 -4.36 19.67
N ALA A 292 2.71 -3.37 19.67
CA ALA A 292 2.41 -2.50 18.55
C ALA A 292 3.16 -1.17 18.70
N THR A 293 3.64 -0.62 17.59
CA THR A 293 4.28 0.69 17.56
C THR A 293 3.47 1.60 16.65
N MET A 294 3.13 2.79 17.14
CA MET A 294 2.52 3.84 16.32
C MET A 294 3.50 5.00 16.19
N VAL A 295 3.57 5.61 15.01
CA VAL A 295 4.44 6.75 14.72
C VAL A 295 3.57 7.95 14.35
N CYS A 296 3.89 9.12 14.89
CA CYS A 296 3.28 10.37 14.45
C CYS A 296 3.83 10.71 13.06
N ALA A 297 3.01 10.48 12.04
CA ALA A 297 3.35 10.69 10.65
C ALA A 297 2.55 11.88 10.07
N HIS A 298 2.91 12.25 8.84
CA HIS A 298 2.20 13.25 8.08
C HIS A 298 1.32 12.55 7.05
N ALA A 299 0.04 12.88 7.03
CA ALA A 299 -0.87 12.46 5.97
C ALA A 299 -0.36 12.95 4.60
N SER A 300 -0.80 12.34 3.51
CA SER A 300 -0.46 12.84 2.16
C SER A 300 -0.82 14.33 2.01
N THR A 301 -0.24 14.98 1.00
CA THR A 301 -0.26 16.44 0.71
C THR A 301 -1.63 17.13 0.69
N THR A 302 -2.74 16.40 0.86
CA THR A 302 -4.12 16.90 0.90
C THR A 302 -4.64 17.19 2.31
N PHE A 303 -4.04 16.64 3.37
CA PHE A 303 -4.54 16.84 4.73
C PHE A 303 -3.52 17.63 5.56
N ASN A 304 -3.90 18.84 5.97
CA ASN A 304 -3.06 19.69 6.84
C ASN A 304 -3.07 19.21 8.31
N LEU A 305 -2.92 17.91 8.56
CA LEU A 305 -3.01 17.30 9.89
C LEU A 305 -1.98 16.17 10.05
N GLY A 306 -1.47 16.01 11.27
CA GLY A 306 -0.72 14.83 11.68
C GLY A 306 -1.65 13.65 11.88
N LEU A 307 -1.20 12.46 11.46
CA LEU A 307 -1.93 11.21 11.63
C LEU A 307 -1.01 10.15 12.27
N TRP A 308 -1.60 9.25 13.03
CA TRP A 308 -0.90 8.09 13.55
C TRP A 308 -0.79 7.01 12.48
N ASP A 309 0.39 6.42 12.36
CA ASP A 309 0.67 5.26 11.51
C ASP A 309 1.17 4.06 12.35
N PRO A 310 0.41 2.95 12.43
CA PRO A 310 -0.94 2.78 11.88
C PRO A 310 -1.96 3.64 12.64
N GLU A 311 -3.16 3.80 12.06
CA GLU A 311 -4.25 4.54 12.71
C GLU A 311 -4.64 3.89 14.06
N ASN A 312 -5.16 4.69 15.00
CA ASN A 312 -5.41 4.30 16.39
C ASN A 312 -6.16 2.96 16.55
N TYR A 313 -7.20 2.73 15.75
CA TYR A 313 -8.03 1.50 15.79
C TYR A 313 -7.41 0.32 15.04
N GLN A 314 -6.33 0.54 14.29
CA GLN A 314 -5.61 -0.47 13.53
C GLN A 314 -4.32 -0.93 14.23
N ALA A 315 -3.86 -0.25 15.27
CA ALA A 315 -2.60 -0.60 15.95
C ALA A 315 -2.55 -2.06 16.42
N CYS A 316 -3.65 -2.55 16.99
CA CYS A 316 -3.80 -3.92 17.47
C CYS A 316 -4.96 -4.61 16.74
N ILE A 317 -4.63 -5.62 15.94
CA ILE A 317 -5.59 -6.43 15.17
C ILE A 317 -5.79 -7.80 15.81
N ALA A 318 -6.96 -8.41 15.62
CA ALA A 318 -7.24 -9.73 16.17
C ALA A 318 -6.30 -10.79 15.57
N VAL A 319 -5.80 -11.71 16.40
CA VAL A 319 -5.07 -12.90 15.97
C VAL A 319 -5.95 -13.69 15.01
N ARG A 320 -5.34 -14.22 13.94
CA ARG A 320 -6.04 -14.96 12.90
C ARG A 320 -5.69 -16.44 12.95
N CYS A 321 -6.71 -17.29 12.84
CA CYS A 321 -6.54 -18.69 12.55
C CYS A 321 -6.23 -18.90 11.06
N ASN A 322 -5.68 -20.06 10.71
CA ASN A 322 -5.24 -20.34 9.35
C ASN A 322 -6.45 -20.42 8.38
N GLU A 323 -6.45 -19.61 7.33
CA GLU A 323 -7.53 -19.60 6.33
C GLU A 323 -7.60 -20.92 5.55
N THR A 324 -6.45 -21.47 5.15
CA THR A 324 -6.38 -22.74 4.41
C THR A 324 -6.89 -23.92 5.25
N GLU A 325 -6.61 -23.91 6.56
CA GLU A 325 -7.13 -24.94 7.48
C GLU A 325 -8.66 -24.87 7.58
N LEU A 326 -9.25 -23.66 7.58
CA LEU A 326 -10.70 -23.49 7.57
C LEU A 326 -11.31 -24.05 6.29
N ASP A 327 -10.73 -23.73 5.14
CA ASP A 327 -11.24 -24.20 3.85
C ASP A 327 -11.23 -25.73 3.75
N ILE A 328 -10.18 -26.38 4.26
CA ILE A 328 -10.08 -27.84 4.34
C ILE A 328 -11.08 -28.43 5.35
N THR A 329 -11.44 -27.67 6.39
CA THR A 329 -12.40 -28.11 7.41
C THR A 329 -13.84 -28.13 6.88
N ILE A 330 -14.15 -27.43 5.78
CA ILE A 330 -15.50 -27.41 5.20
C ILE A 330 -15.79 -28.75 4.50
N PRO A 331 -16.77 -29.54 4.96
CA PRO A 331 -17.13 -30.79 4.32
C PRO A 331 -17.67 -30.58 2.90
N LYS A 332 -17.53 -31.59 2.04
CA LYS A 332 -18.28 -31.63 0.78
C LYS A 332 -19.78 -31.55 1.06
N ASN A 333 -20.53 -30.84 0.20
CA ASN A 333 -21.95 -30.52 0.38
C ASN A 333 -22.24 -29.66 1.62
N ALA A 334 -21.28 -28.85 2.09
CA ALA A 334 -21.48 -27.85 3.12
C ALA A 334 -20.99 -26.47 2.65
N LYS A 335 -21.32 -25.45 3.44
CA LYS A 335 -20.86 -24.06 3.23
C LYS A 335 -20.72 -23.32 4.55
N LEU A 336 -19.86 -22.32 4.55
CA LEU A 336 -19.86 -21.27 5.56
C LEU A 336 -21.15 -20.46 5.48
N VAL A 337 -21.70 -20.05 6.63
CA VAL A 337 -22.96 -19.31 6.68
C VAL A 337 -22.78 -17.95 7.35
N THR A 338 -22.26 -17.95 8.57
CA THR A 338 -22.03 -16.73 9.37
C THR A 338 -20.86 -16.94 10.31
N ALA A 339 -20.31 -15.84 10.81
CA ALA A 339 -19.47 -15.88 12.01
C ALA A 339 -19.98 -14.86 13.03
N ARG A 340 -19.88 -15.17 14.32
CA ARG A 340 -20.21 -14.26 15.41
C ARG A 340 -19.00 -14.11 16.33
N ASN A 341 -18.58 -12.88 16.58
CA ASN A 341 -17.56 -12.62 17.59
C ASN A 341 -18.16 -12.75 19.00
N ARG A 342 -17.57 -13.58 19.86
CA ARG A 342 -18.07 -13.80 21.23
C ARG A 342 -17.80 -12.64 22.19
N ILE A 343 -16.85 -11.77 21.86
CA ILE A 343 -16.41 -10.66 22.70
C ILE A 343 -17.19 -9.40 22.36
N THR A 344 -17.28 -9.06 21.06
CA THR A 344 -17.97 -7.85 20.59
C THR A 344 -19.43 -8.07 20.21
N GLU A 345 -19.87 -9.34 20.21
CA GLU A 345 -21.18 -9.79 19.72
C GLU A 345 -21.49 -9.50 18.24
N GLN A 346 -20.51 -8.96 17.50
CA GLN A 346 -20.64 -8.63 16.09
C GLN A 346 -20.89 -9.87 15.25
N VAL A 347 -21.81 -9.76 14.28
CA VAL A 347 -22.15 -10.84 13.35
C VAL A 347 -21.68 -10.48 11.95
N PHE A 348 -20.98 -11.42 11.31
CA PHE A 348 -20.42 -11.32 9.97
C PHE A 348 -21.18 -12.22 9.01
N GLY A 349 -21.59 -11.66 7.88
CA GLY A 349 -22.25 -12.39 6.80
C GLY A 349 -21.28 -12.89 5.72
N LEU A 350 -21.83 -13.50 4.68
CA LEU A 350 -21.08 -14.08 3.55
C LEU A 350 -20.26 -13.07 2.73
N HIS A 351 -20.50 -11.78 2.88
CA HIS A 351 -19.69 -10.74 2.23
C HIS A 351 -18.43 -10.36 3.03
N GLN A 352 -18.26 -10.92 4.23
CA GLN A 352 -17.19 -10.59 5.17
C GLN A 352 -16.44 -11.86 5.63
N VAL A 353 -16.28 -12.84 4.73
CA VAL A 353 -15.63 -14.13 5.05
C VAL A 353 -14.21 -13.95 5.59
N ASN A 354 -13.51 -12.91 5.14
CA ASN A 354 -12.18 -12.55 5.66
C ASN A 354 -12.15 -12.22 7.16
N GLN A 355 -13.31 -11.94 7.77
CA GLN A 355 -13.42 -11.74 9.21
C GLN A 355 -13.60 -13.05 9.97
N PHE A 356 -14.07 -14.13 9.32
CA PHE A 356 -14.55 -15.35 10.01
C PHE A 356 -13.46 -15.98 10.89
N TYR A 357 -12.23 -16.03 10.38
CA TYR A 357 -11.08 -16.64 11.05
C TYR A 357 -10.36 -15.73 12.06
N SER A 358 -11.04 -14.70 12.58
CA SER A 358 -10.48 -13.83 13.63
C SER A 358 -10.72 -14.40 15.03
N TYR A 359 -9.79 -14.16 15.94
CA TYR A 359 -9.89 -14.58 17.34
C TYR A 359 -11.22 -14.19 17.99
N GLY A 360 -11.80 -15.13 18.73
CA GLY A 360 -13.08 -14.93 19.42
C GLY A 360 -14.29 -15.22 18.54
N ASN A 361 -14.13 -15.37 17.22
CA ASN A 361 -15.22 -15.72 16.34
C ASN A 361 -15.63 -17.19 16.46
N VAL A 362 -16.94 -17.41 16.41
CA VAL A 362 -17.59 -18.71 16.21
C VAL A 362 -18.16 -18.72 14.80
N ILE A 363 -17.70 -19.65 14.00
CA ILE A 363 -18.00 -19.83 12.58
C ILE A 363 -19.02 -20.95 12.45
N SER A 364 -20.09 -20.68 11.70
CA SER A 364 -21.16 -21.61 11.40
C SER A 364 -20.93 -22.26 10.03
N ILE A 365 -20.85 -23.60 10.03
CA ILE A 365 -20.72 -24.46 8.85
C ILE A 365 -22.00 -25.27 8.74
N ARG A 366 -22.72 -25.12 7.62
CA ARG A 366 -24.02 -25.76 7.40
C ARG A 366 -23.98 -26.65 6.18
N CYS A 367 -24.55 -27.85 6.29
CA CYS A 367 -24.78 -28.72 5.15
C CYS A 367 -25.78 -28.07 4.18
N ASN A 368 -25.64 -28.37 2.89
CA ASN A 368 -26.56 -27.94 1.86
C ASN A 368 -27.95 -28.58 2.10
N PRO A 369 -29.04 -27.94 1.63
CA PRO A 369 -30.38 -28.50 1.79
C PRO A 369 -30.47 -29.95 1.30
N GLY A 370 -30.99 -30.85 2.16
CA GLY A 370 -31.06 -32.29 1.88
C GLY A 370 -29.83 -33.08 2.31
N TYR A 371 -28.85 -32.46 2.98
CA TYR A 371 -27.67 -33.12 3.55
C TYR A 371 -27.56 -32.85 5.05
N LEU A 372 -26.99 -33.80 5.79
CA LEU A 372 -26.79 -33.76 7.24
C LEU A 372 -25.38 -34.21 7.63
N PHE A 373 -24.91 -33.77 8.79
CA PHE A 373 -23.75 -34.37 9.46
C PHE A 373 -24.06 -35.78 9.95
N ASN A 374 -23.02 -36.56 10.29
CA ASN A 374 -23.16 -37.95 10.75
C ASN A 374 -24.07 -38.11 11.98
N ASP A 375 -24.16 -37.09 12.82
CA ASP A 375 -25.04 -37.06 13.99
C ASP A 375 -26.43 -36.46 13.69
N ARG A 376 -26.78 -36.37 12.40
CA ARG A 376 -28.04 -35.87 11.86
C ARG A 376 -28.33 -34.39 12.16
N THR A 377 -27.32 -33.62 12.51
CA THR A 377 -27.44 -32.15 12.62
C THR A 377 -27.24 -31.49 11.25
N THR A 378 -27.81 -30.31 11.05
CA THR A 378 -27.65 -29.53 9.80
C THR A 378 -26.46 -28.57 9.85
N GLU A 379 -25.98 -28.24 11.06
CA GLU A 379 -25.02 -27.18 11.31
C GLU A 379 -24.03 -27.56 12.41
N LYS A 380 -22.76 -27.22 12.19
CA LYS A 380 -21.67 -27.32 13.15
C LYS A 380 -21.02 -25.97 13.34
N GLN A 381 -20.43 -25.79 14.52
CA GLN A 381 -19.80 -24.54 14.89
C GLN A 381 -18.35 -24.78 15.30
N VAL A 382 -17.45 -23.98 14.74
CA VAL A 382 -16.02 -24.01 15.06
C VAL A 382 -15.61 -22.62 15.51
N SER A 383 -14.73 -22.52 16.50
CA SER A 383 -14.26 -21.24 17.02
C SER A 383 -12.78 -21.04 16.76
N CYS A 384 -12.40 -19.82 16.38
CA CYS A 384 -11.00 -19.42 16.34
C CYS A 384 -10.57 -18.98 17.75
N GLU A 385 -9.64 -19.72 18.35
CA GLU A 385 -9.12 -19.49 19.70
C GLU A 385 -7.59 -19.38 19.67
N LEU A 386 -6.98 -18.97 20.79
CA LEU A 386 -5.52 -18.96 20.91
C LEU A 386 -5.00 -20.38 21.16
N ALA A 387 -3.87 -20.70 20.55
CA ALA A 387 -3.14 -21.93 20.84
C ALA A 387 -2.72 -21.96 22.32
N PRO A 388 -2.67 -23.12 22.99
CA PRO A 388 -2.31 -23.22 24.40
C PRO A 388 -0.90 -22.65 24.65
N GLY A 389 -0.80 -21.67 25.55
CA GLY A 389 0.47 -21.00 25.87
C GLY A 389 0.95 -19.99 24.84
N SER A 390 0.17 -19.71 23.78
CA SER A 390 0.48 -18.67 22.79
C SER A 390 -0.43 -17.45 22.94
N ASN A 391 0.13 -16.27 22.66
CA ASN A 391 -0.61 -15.02 22.55
C ASN A 391 -0.78 -14.54 21.10
N THR A 392 -0.15 -15.21 20.15
CA THR A 392 -0.04 -14.74 18.75
C THR A 392 -0.49 -15.77 17.72
N ILE A 393 -0.69 -17.03 18.12
CA ILE A 393 -1.07 -18.12 17.24
C ILE A 393 -2.53 -18.49 17.50
N GLY A 394 -3.34 -18.49 16.44
CA GLY A 394 -4.72 -18.95 16.45
C GLY A 394 -4.85 -20.41 16.01
N GLU A 395 -5.77 -21.15 16.64
CA GLU A 395 -6.15 -22.53 16.31
C GLU A 395 -7.67 -22.67 16.29
N TYR A 396 -8.18 -23.54 15.40
CA TYR A 396 -9.59 -23.89 15.42
C TYR A 396 -9.90 -24.90 16.51
N ARG A 397 -11.00 -24.66 17.21
CA ARG A 397 -11.56 -25.56 18.22
C ARG A 397 -13.02 -25.81 17.95
N GLY A 398 -13.49 -27.01 18.28
CA GLY A 398 -14.90 -27.32 18.18
C GLY A 398 -15.72 -26.50 19.18
N TYR A 399 -16.85 -25.96 18.74
CA TYR A 399 -17.74 -25.15 19.56
C TYR A 399 -19.13 -25.79 19.66
N SER A 400 -19.83 -25.52 20.77
CA SER A 400 -21.18 -26.04 21.05
C SER A 400 -21.33 -27.56 20.84
N GLY A 401 -20.36 -28.35 21.33
CA GLY A 401 -20.35 -29.81 21.23
C GLY A 401 -19.85 -30.36 19.89
N THR A 402 -19.40 -29.50 18.97
CA THR A 402 -18.70 -29.93 17.75
C THR A 402 -17.36 -30.55 18.12
N VAL A 403 -17.03 -31.70 17.54
CA VAL A 403 -15.72 -32.36 17.67
C VAL A 403 -14.98 -32.20 16.34
N LEU A 404 -13.70 -31.82 16.41
CA LEU A 404 -12.82 -31.71 15.24
C LEU A 404 -11.91 -32.96 15.13
N PRO A 405 -11.53 -33.38 13.90
CA PRO A 405 -11.90 -32.80 12.61
C PRO A 405 -13.36 -33.07 12.24
N LEU A 406 -13.96 -32.18 11.44
CA LEU A 406 -15.28 -32.43 10.86
C LEU A 406 -15.22 -33.61 9.86
N PRO A 407 -16.34 -34.31 9.62
CA PRO A 407 -16.40 -35.33 8.58
C PRO A 407 -16.11 -34.71 7.21
N THR A 408 -15.53 -35.50 6.30
CA THR A 408 -15.11 -35.01 4.97
C THR A 408 -16.28 -34.64 4.05
N GLU A 409 -17.48 -35.16 4.30
CA GLU A 409 -18.69 -34.84 3.54
C GLU A 409 -19.94 -34.88 4.41
N CYS A 410 -20.94 -34.04 4.09
CA CYS A 410 -22.29 -34.21 4.59
C CYS A 410 -23.01 -35.31 3.80
N GLN A 411 -23.74 -36.17 4.50
CA GLN A 411 -24.48 -37.30 3.93
C GLN A 411 -25.89 -36.87 3.52
N GLU A 412 -26.45 -37.50 2.50
CA GLU A 412 -27.84 -37.23 2.12
C GLU A 412 -28.80 -37.56 3.27
N ALA A 413 -29.78 -36.69 3.48
CA ALA A 413 -30.81 -36.88 4.47
C ALA A 413 -31.62 -38.12 4.11
N THR A 414 -31.56 -39.12 4.99
CA THR A 414 -32.31 -40.38 4.87
C THR A 414 -33.16 -40.58 6.11
N CYS A 415 -34.33 -41.18 5.94
CA CYS A 415 -35.19 -41.53 7.05
C CYS A 415 -34.81 -42.89 7.61
N LEU A 416 -34.68 -42.97 8.93
CA LEU A 416 -34.40 -44.24 9.60
C LEU A 416 -35.61 -45.17 9.42
N TYR A 417 -35.37 -46.44 9.08
CA TYR A 417 -36.48 -47.37 8.87
C TYR A 417 -37.25 -47.61 10.17
N GLU A 418 -36.59 -47.52 11.33
CA GLU A 418 -37.21 -47.65 12.65
C GLU A 418 -38.30 -46.60 12.89
N GLN A 419 -38.20 -45.42 12.25
CA GLN A 419 -39.22 -44.38 12.32
C GLN A 419 -40.37 -44.62 11.33
N ALA A 420 -40.16 -45.49 10.34
CA ALA A 420 -41.18 -45.90 9.38
C ALA A 420 -41.87 -47.21 9.76
N VAL A 421 -41.32 -47.98 10.70
CA VAL A 421 -41.92 -49.24 11.14
C VAL A 421 -43.21 -48.96 11.91
N ILE A 422 -44.32 -49.35 11.31
CA ILE A 422 -45.58 -49.51 12.03
C ILE A 422 -45.56 -50.90 12.65
N GLN A 423 -45.76 -51.00 13.96
CA GLN A 423 -45.95 -52.31 14.58
C GLN A 423 -47.21 -52.94 13.97
N PRO A 424 -47.18 -54.21 13.55
CA PRO A 424 -48.34 -54.85 12.95
C PRO A 424 -49.45 -54.97 14.00
N ASP A 425 -50.30 -53.95 14.06
CA ASP A 425 -51.57 -54.02 14.76
C ASP A 425 -52.50 -54.97 14.01
N TYR A 426 -53.47 -55.56 14.71
CA TYR A 426 -54.44 -56.50 14.12
C TYR A 426 -55.21 -55.96 12.89
N ASN A 427 -55.13 -54.64 12.64
CA ASN A 427 -55.98 -53.88 11.72
C ASN A 427 -55.28 -53.48 10.40
N MET A 428 -54.00 -53.80 10.21
CA MET A 428 -53.27 -53.54 8.95
C MET A 428 -52.92 -54.83 8.20
N GLU A 429 -52.84 -54.73 6.88
CA GLU A 429 -52.35 -55.81 6.02
C GLU A 429 -50.87 -56.10 6.30
N PRO A 430 -50.41 -57.35 6.15
CA PRO A 430 -49.04 -57.75 6.46
C PRO A 430 -48.02 -57.29 5.40
N TYR A 431 -48.50 -56.68 4.31
CA TYR A 431 -47.68 -56.16 3.23
C TYR A 431 -47.85 -54.65 3.10
N PHE A 432 -46.78 -53.99 2.66
CA PHE A 432 -46.73 -52.57 2.37
C PHE A 432 -45.95 -52.35 1.07
N THR A 433 -46.13 -51.17 0.47
CA THR A 433 -45.35 -50.76 -0.71
C THR A 433 -44.38 -49.66 -0.35
N VAL A 434 -43.21 -49.67 -0.98
CA VAL A 434 -42.21 -48.61 -0.86
C VAL A 434 -42.00 -48.02 -2.23
N MET A 435 -42.28 -46.73 -2.34
CA MET A 435 -42.17 -45.96 -3.56
C MET A 435 -40.93 -45.07 -3.48
N LYS A 436 -39.98 -45.23 -4.40
CA LYS A 436 -38.78 -44.39 -4.49
C LYS A 436 -38.92 -43.54 -5.75
N SER A 437 -38.52 -42.27 -5.67
CA SER A 437 -38.77 -41.19 -6.64
C SER A 437 -38.77 -41.52 -8.16
N ASN A 438 -38.11 -42.58 -8.63
CA ASN A 438 -38.10 -42.99 -10.04
C ASN A 438 -38.45 -44.48 -10.31
N ILE A 439 -38.76 -45.32 -9.30
CA ILE A 439 -39.09 -46.75 -9.46
C ILE A 439 -39.99 -47.23 -8.31
N ASP A 440 -41.18 -47.75 -8.66
CA ASP A 440 -42.08 -48.52 -7.79
C ASP A 440 -42.38 -49.86 -8.49
N VAL A 441 -42.48 -51.04 -7.88
CA VAL A 441 -43.32 -51.47 -6.77
C VAL A 441 -42.72 -52.78 -6.19
N MET A 442 -42.61 -52.91 -4.86
CA MET A 442 -42.42 -54.21 -4.20
C MET A 442 -43.45 -54.35 -3.09
N ASN A 443 -44.25 -55.43 -3.12
CA ASN A 443 -45.06 -55.85 -1.97
C ASN A 443 -44.11 -56.47 -0.95
N LEU A 444 -43.74 -55.68 0.05
CA LEU A 444 -42.80 -56.09 1.09
C LEU A 444 -43.56 -56.48 2.35
N THR A 445 -43.10 -57.54 3.01
CA THR A 445 -43.58 -57.96 4.33
C THR A 445 -42.60 -57.60 5.45
N LYS A 446 -41.42 -57.05 5.08
CA LYS A 446 -40.38 -56.64 6.02
C LYS A 446 -39.55 -55.49 5.45
N HIS A 447 -39.18 -54.55 6.31
CA HIS A 447 -38.22 -53.49 5.98
C HIS A 447 -36.83 -54.08 5.72
N SER A 448 -36.11 -53.53 4.75
CA SER A 448 -34.76 -53.96 4.39
C SER A 448 -33.68 -53.62 5.45
N GLY A 449 -34.05 -52.91 6.51
CA GLY A 449 -33.13 -52.49 7.58
C GLY A 449 -32.13 -51.41 7.15
N VAL A 450 -32.34 -50.78 5.99
CA VAL A 450 -31.52 -49.68 5.49
C VAL A 450 -32.33 -48.38 5.47
N PRO A 451 -31.69 -47.21 5.67
CA PRO A 451 -32.37 -45.93 5.62
C PRO A 451 -33.05 -45.66 4.27
N TYR A 452 -34.19 -44.98 4.32
CA TYR A 452 -34.96 -44.59 3.14
C TYR A 452 -34.47 -43.27 2.57
N PRO A 453 -34.18 -43.19 1.25
CA PRO A 453 -33.84 -41.93 0.60
C PRO A 453 -34.94 -40.88 0.74
N ARG A 454 -34.56 -39.61 0.69
CA ARG A 454 -35.50 -38.48 0.63
C ARG A 454 -36.55 -38.68 -0.46
N GLY A 455 -37.81 -38.35 -0.14
CA GLY A 455 -38.94 -38.47 -1.07
C GLY A 455 -39.47 -39.90 -1.22
N THR A 456 -38.94 -40.87 -0.47
CA THR A 456 -39.53 -42.21 -0.40
C THR A 456 -40.91 -42.14 0.26
N VAL A 457 -41.91 -42.78 -0.34
CA VAL A 457 -43.26 -42.95 0.24
C VAL A 457 -43.47 -44.41 0.59
N ILE A 458 -43.80 -44.70 1.84
CA ILE A 458 -44.10 -46.04 2.33
C ILE A 458 -45.60 -46.09 2.60
N ARG A 459 -46.30 -46.98 1.91
CA ARG A 459 -47.76 -47.06 1.97
C ARG A 459 -48.19 -48.35 2.66
N TYR A 460 -48.92 -48.18 3.75
CA TYR A 460 -49.56 -49.24 4.49
C TYR A 460 -51.04 -49.32 4.15
N PHE A 461 -51.59 -50.53 4.15
CA PHE A 461 -52.98 -50.79 3.81
C PHE A 461 -53.73 -51.28 5.06
N CYS A 462 -54.90 -50.72 5.32
CA CYS A 462 -55.79 -51.20 6.38
C CYS A 462 -56.54 -52.45 5.91
N LYS A 463 -56.86 -53.37 6.82
CA LYS A 463 -57.74 -54.51 6.51
C LYS A 463 -59.16 -54.02 6.25
N ASP A 464 -59.94 -54.79 5.49
CA ASP A 464 -61.35 -54.51 5.23
C ASP A 464 -62.12 -54.24 6.54
N GLY A 465 -62.79 -53.08 6.59
CA GLY A 465 -63.55 -52.62 7.76
C GLY A 465 -62.77 -51.73 8.74
N TYR A 466 -61.50 -51.42 8.45
CA TYR A 466 -60.66 -50.51 9.24
C TYR A 466 -60.18 -49.33 8.41
N GLU A 467 -59.96 -48.18 9.06
CA GLU A 467 -59.45 -46.95 8.46
C GLU A 467 -58.23 -46.44 9.22
N SER A 468 -57.38 -45.68 8.54
CA SER A 468 -56.24 -45.00 9.15
C SER A 468 -56.68 -43.82 10.02
N ILE A 469 -55.75 -43.22 10.77
CA ILE A 469 -56.01 -42.04 11.62
C ILE A 469 -56.51 -40.82 10.82
N HIS A 470 -56.33 -40.84 9.49
CA HIS A 470 -56.80 -39.83 8.55
C HIS A 470 -58.07 -40.24 7.79
N GLN A 471 -58.80 -41.27 8.26
CA GLN A 471 -60.04 -41.77 7.66
C GLN A 471 -59.86 -42.25 6.20
N ASN A 472 -58.70 -42.81 5.89
CA ASN A 472 -58.38 -43.38 4.59
C ASN A 472 -58.15 -44.89 4.72
N SER A 473 -58.36 -45.64 3.63
CA SER A 473 -58.01 -47.07 3.57
C SER A 473 -56.48 -47.34 3.60
N GLU A 474 -55.68 -46.27 3.50
CA GLU A 474 -54.23 -46.31 3.42
C GLU A 474 -53.62 -45.33 4.44
N LEU A 475 -52.38 -45.60 4.84
CA LEU A 475 -51.54 -44.67 5.60
C LEU A 475 -50.20 -44.51 4.87
N ASN A 476 -49.83 -43.27 4.57
CA ASN A 476 -48.60 -42.98 3.84
C ASN A 476 -47.56 -42.37 4.76
N ILE A 477 -46.40 -42.99 4.87
CA ILE A 477 -45.23 -42.42 5.54
C ILE A 477 -44.28 -41.88 4.48
N THR A 478 -44.07 -40.57 4.47
CA THR A 478 -43.19 -39.91 3.50
C THR A 478 -41.89 -39.49 4.17
N CYS A 479 -40.76 -39.78 3.53
CA CYS A 479 -39.46 -39.30 3.98
C CYS A 479 -39.24 -37.84 3.56
N ASP A 480 -39.32 -36.93 4.52
CA ASP A 480 -39.23 -35.49 4.30
C ASP A 480 -37.82 -35.01 3.94
N PRO A 481 -37.66 -33.87 3.23
CA PRO A 481 -36.40 -33.16 3.00
C PRO A 481 -35.38 -33.10 4.13
N ILE A 482 -35.78 -33.05 5.40
CA ILE A 482 -34.87 -33.04 6.55
C ILE A 482 -34.59 -34.44 7.14
N GLY A 483 -35.03 -35.50 6.46
CA GLY A 483 -34.76 -36.89 6.82
C GLY A 483 -35.66 -37.44 7.94
N PHE A 484 -36.85 -36.87 8.13
CA PHE A 484 -37.85 -37.39 9.08
C PHE A 484 -39.00 -38.10 8.35
N CYS A 485 -39.50 -39.19 8.95
CA CYS A 485 -40.73 -39.85 8.51
C CYS A 485 -41.94 -39.03 8.94
N ILE A 486 -42.75 -38.58 7.97
CA ILE A 486 -44.01 -37.87 8.22
C ILE A 486 -45.18 -38.77 7.84
N ASN A 487 -46.12 -38.94 8.76
CA ASN A 487 -47.37 -39.67 8.52
C ASN A 487 -48.38 -38.74 7.83
N ASN A 488 -48.92 -39.18 6.70
CA ASN A 488 -49.89 -38.47 5.86
C ASN A 488 -51.10 -39.33 5.55
#